data_AF-A0A973BFS8-F1
#
_entry.id   AF-A0A973BFS8-F1
#
_cell.length_a   1.000
_cell.length_b   1.000
_cell.length_c   1.000
_cell.angle_alpha   90.00
_cell.angle_beta   90.00
_cell.angle_gamma   90.00
#
_symmetry.space_group_name_H-M   'P 1'
#
loop_
_entity.id
_entity.type
_entity.pdbx_description
1 polymer ?
#
loop_
_entity_poly.entity_id
_entity_poly.type
_entity_poly.pdbx_seq_one_letter_code
_entity_poly.pdbx_strand_id
1 'polypeptide(L)'
;MANPIRETDLYEPIKQFLLGQGYVVKSEIGAVDVVACRDDETPVLVELKTTFSLSLFHQAIERLAVSDLIYIAVPHKPGKAFARSLKRNIALCRRLGIGLLTVRLKDSLVVPHADPGPYAPRQSTVKKQRLLKEFAKRGGDPNTGGATRRGLITAYRQDALRCLGYLRAHGATKASIVAGATGVETARRIMADDHYGWFERVKTGIYDITPKGKSAIRVYQSELDKLAA
;
A
#
# COMPACT_ATOMS: atom_id res chain seq x y z
N MET A 1 -23.39 -26.98 13.97
CA MET A 1 -22.83 -25.79 13.30
C MET A 1 -22.40 -24.82 14.39
N ALA A 2 -21.20 -24.24 14.31
CA ALA A 2 -20.78 -23.25 15.31
C ALA A 2 -21.67 -22.00 15.21
N ASN A 3 -22.14 -21.49 16.36
CA ASN A 3 -22.99 -20.30 16.40
C ASN A 3 -22.20 -19.10 15.84
N PRO A 4 -22.79 -18.24 14.98
CA PRO A 4 -22.10 -17.06 14.49
C PRO A 4 -21.77 -16.12 15.65
N ILE A 5 -20.53 -15.60 15.66
CA ILE A 5 -20.05 -14.65 16.66
C ILE A 5 -20.91 -13.39 16.63
N ARG A 6 -21.32 -12.92 17.80
CA ARG A 6 -22.08 -11.69 18.03
C ARG A 6 -21.21 -10.62 18.70
N GLU A 7 -21.65 -9.37 18.64
CA GLU A 7 -20.95 -8.25 19.31
C GLU A 7 -20.99 -8.40 20.83
N THR A 8 -22.11 -8.89 21.36
CA THR A 8 -22.27 -9.22 22.78
C THR A 8 -21.26 -10.25 23.30
N ASP A 9 -20.72 -11.11 22.43
CA ASP A 9 -19.69 -12.10 22.83
C ASP A 9 -18.35 -11.42 23.15
N LEU A 10 -18.13 -10.18 22.68
CA LEU A 10 -16.94 -9.39 22.95
C LEU A 10 -17.02 -8.61 24.25
N TYR A 11 -18.23 -8.30 24.73
CA TYR A 11 -18.43 -7.41 25.85
C TYR A 11 -17.80 -7.95 27.13
N GLU A 12 -18.12 -9.19 27.52
CA GLU A 12 -17.65 -9.74 28.79
C GLU A 12 -16.10 -9.82 28.88
N PRO A 13 -15.38 -10.30 27.86
CA PRO A 13 -13.91 -10.23 27.86
C PRO A 13 -13.35 -8.81 28.00
N ILE A 14 -13.92 -7.83 27.29
CA ILE A 14 -13.48 -6.42 27.37
C ILE A 14 -13.77 -5.84 28.75
N LYS A 15 -14.95 -6.13 29.31
CA LYS A 15 -15.32 -5.71 30.65
C LYS A 15 -14.34 -6.25 31.68
N GLN A 16 -14.04 -7.54 31.68
CA GLN A 16 -13.09 -8.13 32.62
C GLN A 16 -11.67 -7.58 32.46
N PHE A 17 -11.24 -7.34 31.22
CA PHE A 17 -9.95 -6.70 30.93
C PHE A 17 -9.83 -5.30 31.54
N LEU A 18 -10.89 -4.49 31.48
CA LEU A 18 -10.91 -3.13 32.02
C LEU A 18 -11.13 -3.12 33.55
N LEU A 19 -12.01 -3.98 34.09
CA LEU A 19 -12.18 -4.17 35.53
C LEU A 19 -10.84 -4.55 36.20
N GLY A 20 -10.05 -5.43 35.58
CA GLY A 20 -8.73 -5.83 36.06
C GLY A 20 -7.70 -4.69 36.11
N GLN A 21 -7.99 -3.55 35.49
CA GLN A 21 -7.17 -2.32 35.53
C GLN A 21 -7.74 -1.25 36.49
N GLY A 22 -8.76 -1.59 37.27
CA GLY A 22 -9.38 -0.72 38.26
C GLY A 22 -10.47 0.20 37.73
N TYR A 23 -10.97 -0.03 36.50
CA TYR A 23 -12.10 0.74 35.98
C TYR A 23 -13.43 0.23 36.51
N VAL A 24 -14.41 1.11 36.64
CA VAL A 24 -15.83 0.77 36.69
C VAL A 24 -16.36 0.75 35.26
N VAL A 25 -16.92 -0.39 34.83
CA VAL A 25 -17.30 -0.62 33.43
C VAL A 25 -18.82 -0.80 33.30
N LYS A 26 -19.42 -0.08 32.36
CA LYS A 26 -20.84 -0.20 31.97
C LYS A 26 -20.96 -0.31 30.44
N SER A 27 -21.98 -1.02 29.98
CA SER A 27 -22.32 -1.12 28.55
C SER A 27 -23.43 -0.16 28.15
N GLU A 28 -23.53 0.16 26.86
CA GLU A 28 -24.66 0.87 26.24
C GLU A 28 -24.95 2.23 26.89
N ILE A 29 -23.89 2.99 27.22
CA ILE A 29 -24.02 4.34 27.77
C ILE A 29 -24.06 5.33 26.60
N GLY A 30 -25.25 5.92 26.40
CA GLY A 30 -25.48 6.78 25.23
C GLY A 30 -25.40 5.97 23.95
N ALA A 31 -24.45 6.31 23.07
CA ALA A 31 -24.20 5.61 21.81
C ALA A 31 -22.85 4.88 21.80
N VAL A 32 -22.31 4.53 22.97
CA VAL A 32 -21.04 3.82 23.13
C VAL A 32 -21.29 2.44 23.73
N ASP A 33 -20.76 1.40 23.07
CA ASP A 33 -20.96 0.01 23.48
C ASP A 33 -20.38 -0.27 24.87
N VAL A 34 -19.18 0.25 25.18
CA VAL A 34 -18.53 0.11 26.50
C VAL A 34 -17.93 1.44 26.95
N VAL A 35 -18.27 1.83 28.18
CA VAL A 35 -17.68 2.97 28.88
C VAL A 35 -17.05 2.50 30.18
N ALA A 36 -15.78 2.87 30.38
CA ALA A 36 -15.00 2.54 31.56
C ALA A 36 -14.45 3.81 32.19
N CYS A 37 -14.82 4.06 33.45
CA CYS A 37 -14.40 5.24 34.21
C CYS A 37 -13.55 4.81 35.41
N ARG A 38 -12.56 5.63 35.77
CA ARG A 38 -11.74 5.44 36.96
C ARG A 38 -11.51 6.80 37.61
N ASP A 39 -12.06 6.98 38.81
CA ASP A 39 -12.06 8.25 39.53
C ASP A 39 -12.46 9.43 38.61
N ASP A 40 -11.66 10.49 38.58
CA ASP A 40 -11.86 11.68 37.75
C ASP A 40 -11.04 11.65 36.44
N GLU A 41 -10.50 10.49 36.04
CA GLU A 41 -9.78 10.35 34.77
C GLU A 41 -10.73 10.40 33.57
N THR A 42 -10.19 10.78 32.40
CA THR A 42 -10.91 10.71 31.13
C THR A 42 -11.49 9.30 30.90
N PRO A 43 -12.78 9.17 30.52
CA PRO A 43 -13.40 7.85 30.33
C PRO A 43 -12.78 7.10 29.15
N VAL A 44 -12.50 5.81 29.33
CA VAL A 44 -12.13 4.90 28.24
C VAL A 44 -13.39 4.44 27.53
N LEU A 45 -13.42 4.60 26.21
CA LEU A 45 -14.53 4.21 25.35
C LEU A 45 -14.11 3.01 24.50
N VAL A 46 -15.01 2.06 24.26
CA VAL A 46 -14.76 0.93 23.34
C VAL A 46 -15.97 0.68 22.44
N GLU A 47 -15.73 0.67 21.12
CA GLU A 47 -16.71 0.27 20.11
C GLU A 47 -16.45 -1.18 19.68
N LEU A 48 -17.49 -2.02 19.65
CA LEU A 48 -17.41 -3.46 19.41
C LEU A 48 -17.95 -3.81 18.01
N LYS A 49 -17.21 -4.62 17.25
CA LYS A 49 -17.72 -5.18 15.99
C LYS A 49 -17.22 -6.59 15.75
N THR A 50 -18.03 -7.43 15.13
CA THR A 50 -17.59 -8.79 14.72
C THR A 50 -16.53 -8.80 13.61
N THR A 51 -16.38 -7.68 12.88
CA THR A 51 -15.40 -7.50 11.81
C THR A 51 -14.99 -6.03 11.70
N PHE A 52 -13.79 -5.80 11.14
CA PHE A 52 -13.40 -4.46 10.73
C PHE A 52 -14.33 -3.94 9.63
N SER A 53 -14.91 -2.77 9.85
CA SER A 53 -15.83 -2.10 8.92
C SER A 53 -15.59 -0.59 8.98
N LEU A 54 -15.93 0.13 7.91
CA LEU A 54 -15.79 1.59 7.91
C LEU A 54 -16.69 2.25 8.96
N SER A 55 -17.88 1.68 9.21
CA SER A 55 -18.79 2.16 10.26
C SER A 55 -18.14 2.12 11.65
N LEU A 56 -17.43 1.04 11.99
CA LEU A 56 -16.70 0.95 13.27
C LEU A 56 -15.68 2.08 13.42
N PHE A 57 -14.96 2.42 12.35
CA PHE A 57 -14.02 3.53 12.38
C PHE A 57 -14.74 4.88 12.49
N HIS A 58 -15.85 5.09 11.80
CA HIS A 58 -16.62 6.33 11.90
C HIS A 58 -17.18 6.53 13.30
N GLN A 59 -17.76 5.50 13.93
CA GLN A 59 -18.22 5.54 15.31
C GLN A 59 -17.08 5.96 16.25
N ALA A 60 -15.93 5.29 16.16
CA ALA A 60 -14.77 5.62 17.00
C ALA A 60 -14.22 7.04 16.75
N ILE A 61 -14.23 7.53 15.50
CA ILE A 61 -13.84 8.91 15.17
C ILE A 61 -14.81 9.91 15.82
N GLU A 62 -16.12 9.65 15.77
CA GLU A 62 -17.12 10.51 16.43
C GLU A 62 -16.90 10.57 17.95
N ARG A 63 -16.42 9.48 18.56
CA ARG A 63 -16.08 9.44 20.00
C ARG A 63 -14.85 10.25 20.39
N LEU A 64 -13.95 10.58 19.45
CA LEU A 64 -12.80 11.44 19.74
C LEU A 64 -13.21 12.84 20.24
N ALA A 65 -14.42 13.30 19.92
CA ALA A 65 -14.95 14.56 20.46
C ALA A 65 -15.32 14.46 21.96
N VAL A 66 -15.46 13.25 22.50
CA VAL A 66 -15.84 12.97 23.89
C VAL A 66 -14.64 12.52 24.72
N SER A 67 -13.79 11.66 24.15
CA SER A 67 -12.60 11.12 24.81
C SER A 67 -11.53 10.78 23.79
N ASP A 68 -10.28 11.12 24.10
CA ASP A 68 -9.11 10.68 23.35
C ASP A 68 -8.69 9.23 23.69
N LEU A 69 -9.29 8.62 24.72
CA LEU A 69 -9.09 7.23 25.13
C LEU A 69 -10.13 6.27 24.50
N ILE A 70 -10.23 6.29 23.17
CA ILE A 70 -11.17 5.45 22.41
C ILE A 70 -10.46 4.25 21.78
N TYR A 71 -11.00 3.05 22.01
CA TYR A 71 -10.58 1.81 21.37
C TYR A 71 -11.67 1.26 20.43
N ILE A 72 -11.26 0.54 19.40
CA ILE A 72 -12.14 -0.41 18.69
C ILE A 72 -11.75 -1.84 19.05
N ALA A 73 -12.72 -2.74 19.14
CA ALA A 73 -12.48 -4.14 19.44
C ALA A 73 -13.17 -5.08 18.44
N VAL A 74 -12.44 -6.10 17.99
CA VAL A 74 -12.96 -7.16 17.09
C VAL A 74 -12.53 -8.55 17.54
N PRO A 75 -13.21 -9.64 17.14
CA PRO A 75 -12.75 -10.99 17.41
C PRO A 75 -11.42 -11.28 16.71
N HIS A 76 -10.49 -11.90 17.42
CA HIS A 76 -9.29 -12.48 16.85
C HIS A 76 -9.66 -13.68 15.96
N LYS A 77 -9.13 -13.73 14.73
CA LYS A 77 -9.27 -14.88 13.83
C LYS A 77 -7.89 -15.42 13.45
N PRO A 78 -7.71 -16.75 13.35
CA PRO A 78 -6.43 -17.31 12.92
C PRO A 78 -6.17 -17.05 11.42
N GLY A 79 -4.89 -17.17 11.02
CA GLY A 79 -4.49 -17.23 9.61
C GLY A 79 -3.94 -15.94 8.99
N LYS A 80 -3.29 -16.10 7.83
CA LYS A 80 -2.56 -15.02 7.13
C LYS A 80 -3.46 -13.87 6.68
N ALA A 81 -4.72 -14.15 6.35
CA ALA A 81 -5.68 -13.14 5.91
C ALA A 81 -6.01 -12.16 7.04
N PHE A 82 -6.35 -12.68 8.23
CA PHE A 82 -6.61 -11.84 9.40
C PHE A 82 -5.37 -11.08 9.83
N ALA A 83 -4.20 -11.74 9.91
CA ALA A 83 -2.94 -11.08 10.26
C ALA A 83 -2.61 -9.89 9.34
N ARG A 84 -2.85 -10.04 8.03
CA ARG A 84 -2.67 -8.95 7.05
C ARG A 84 -3.69 -7.81 7.25
N SER A 85 -4.95 -8.16 7.51
CA SER A 85 -6.01 -7.20 7.82
C SER A 85 -5.70 -6.41 9.09
N LEU A 86 -5.39 -7.12 10.18
CA LEU A 86 -4.98 -6.57 11.47
C LEU A 86 -3.81 -5.60 11.33
N LYS A 87 -2.74 -5.99 10.61
CA LYS A 87 -1.59 -5.09 10.36
C LYS A 87 -1.99 -3.78 9.67
N ARG A 88 -2.93 -3.82 8.74
CA ARG A 88 -3.43 -2.62 8.04
C ARG A 88 -4.28 -1.75 8.97
N ASN A 89 -5.15 -2.37 9.76
CA ASN A 89 -6.02 -1.66 10.70
C ASN A 89 -5.24 -1.07 11.88
N ILE A 90 -4.21 -1.74 12.41
CA ILE A 90 -3.26 -1.15 13.37
C ILE A 90 -2.66 0.15 12.81
N ALA A 91 -2.25 0.14 11.53
CA ALA A 91 -1.68 1.32 10.90
C ALA A 91 -2.71 2.44 10.68
N LEU A 92 -4.00 2.10 10.52
CA LEU A 92 -5.09 3.07 10.40
C LEU A 92 -5.47 3.66 11.77
N CYS A 93 -5.67 2.82 12.79
CA CYS A 93 -5.89 3.21 14.18
C CYS A 93 -4.83 4.22 14.66
N ARG A 94 -3.53 3.92 14.43
CA ARG A 94 -2.43 4.85 14.73
C ARG A 94 -2.48 6.17 13.97
N ARG A 95 -3.09 6.22 12.78
CA ARG A 95 -3.27 7.46 12.01
C ARG A 95 -4.41 8.31 12.53
N LEU A 96 -5.44 7.67 13.06
CA LEU A 96 -6.63 8.31 13.60
C LEU A 96 -6.49 8.63 15.09
N GLY A 97 -5.44 8.12 15.73
CA GLY A 97 -5.22 8.24 17.17
C GLY A 97 -6.15 7.38 18.02
N ILE A 98 -6.68 6.31 17.44
CA ILE A 98 -7.63 5.38 18.07
C ILE A 98 -6.88 4.12 18.48
N GLY A 99 -7.24 3.55 19.63
CA GLY A 99 -6.72 2.27 20.11
C GLY A 99 -7.33 1.07 19.39
N LEU A 100 -6.67 -0.08 19.45
CA LEU A 100 -7.15 -1.32 18.83
C LEU A 100 -6.94 -2.52 19.74
N LEU A 101 -8.04 -3.21 20.03
CA LEU A 101 -8.07 -4.46 20.77
C LEU A 101 -8.51 -5.61 19.86
N THR A 102 -8.04 -6.82 20.15
CA THR A 102 -8.67 -8.04 19.64
C THR A 102 -9.04 -8.98 20.77
N VAL A 103 -10.18 -9.63 20.65
CA VAL A 103 -10.66 -10.61 21.65
C VAL A 103 -10.58 -12.02 21.07
N ARG A 104 -9.82 -12.90 21.73
CA ARG A 104 -9.78 -14.31 21.38
C ARG A 104 -10.82 -15.06 22.19
N LEU A 105 -11.97 -15.34 21.57
CA LEU A 105 -13.16 -15.86 22.28
C LEU A 105 -12.98 -17.24 22.94
N LYS A 106 -12.06 -18.09 22.47
CA LYS A 106 -11.86 -19.43 23.04
C LYS A 106 -11.33 -19.42 24.49
N ASP A 107 -10.67 -18.33 24.89
CA ASP A 107 -10.02 -18.18 26.19
C ASP A 107 -10.18 -16.76 26.76
N SER A 108 -11.14 -15.99 26.21
CA SER A 108 -11.43 -14.60 26.58
C SER A 108 -10.21 -13.67 26.60
N LEU A 109 -9.13 -13.99 25.87
CA LEU A 109 -7.92 -13.17 25.89
C LEU A 109 -8.13 -11.88 25.10
N VAL A 110 -8.00 -10.75 25.77
CA VAL A 110 -7.93 -9.42 25.14
C VAL A 110 -6.47 -9.08 24.84
N VAL A 111 -6.18 -8.67 23.61
CA VAL A 111 -4.85 -8.27 23.16
C VAL A 111 -4.89 -6.83 22.64
N PRO A 112 -4.19 -5.89 23.29
CA PRO A 112 -3.96 -4.56 22.77
C PRO A 112 -2.92 -4.58 21.64
N HIS A 113 -3.21 -3.88 20.53
CA HIS A 113 -2.30 -3.77 19.38
C HIS A 113 -1.80 -2.34 19.13
N ALA A 114 -2.59 -1.37 19.57
CA ALA A 114 -2.27 0.04 19.55
C ALA A 114 -3.05 0.72 20.68
N ASP A 115 -2.39 1.60 21.40
CA ASP A 115 -3.04 2.54 22.32
C ASP A 115 -3.42 3.82 21.56
N PRO A 116 -4.47 4.53 22.02
CA PRO A 116 -4.83 5.84 21.51
C PRO A 116 -3.69 6.84 21.68
N GLY A 117 -3.61 7.84 20.79
CA GLY A 117 -2.57 8.86 20.86
C GLY A 117 -2.28 9.59 19.56
N PRO A 118 -1.49 10.68 19.59
CA PRO A 118 -1.30 11.55 18.43
C PRO A 118 -0.58 10.86 17.27
N TYR A 119 -1.07 11.09 16.05
CA TYR A 119 -0.41 10.59 14.85
C TYR A 119 0.78 11.47 14.43
N ALA A 120 1.99 10.89 14.46
CA ALA A 120 3.19 11.51 13.90
C ALA A 120 3.70 10.73 12.66
N PRO A 121 3.31 11.11 11.43
CA PRO A 121 3.75 10.41 10.22
C PRO A 121 5.26 10.55 9.99
N ARG A 122 5.98 9.42 9.89
CA ARG A 122 7.35 9.43 9.36
C ARG A 122 7.33 9.47 7.83
N GLN A 123 7.73 10.61 7.27
CA GLN A 123 7.90 10.76 5.83
C GLN A 123 9.07 9.90 5.31
N SER A 124 8.89 9.27 4.15
CA SER A 124 9.95 8.50 3.50
C SER A 124 10.62 9.34 2.41
N THR A 125 11.73 9.98 2.77
CA THR A 125 12.57 10.76 1.85
C THR A 125 13.01 9.91 0.65
N VAL A 126 13.35 8.64 0.86
CA VAL A 126 13.74 7.68 -0.19
C VAL A 126 12.61 7.46 -1.20
N LYS A 127 11.38 7.19 -0.74
CA LYS A 127 10.23 7.00 -1.64
C LYS A 127 9.90 8.29 -2.42
N LYS A 128 9.95 9.44 -1.73
CA LYS A 128 9.76 10.75 -2.36
C LYS A 128 10.79 10.99 -3.46
N GLN A 129 12.08 10.79 -3.16
CA GLN A 129 13.15 10.95 -4.15
C GLN A 129 13.02 9.98 -5.32
N ARG A 130 12.63 8.72 -5.08
CA ARG A 130 12.38 7.76 -6.16
C ARG A 130 11.25 8.21 -7.08
N LEU A 131 10.17 8.75 -6.51
CA LEU A 131 9.04 9.29 -7.28
C LEU A 131 9.49 10.50 -8.12
N LEU A 132 10.21 11.45 -7.52
CA LEU A 132 10.72 12.63 -8.22
C LEU A 132 11.72 12.28 -9.33
N LYS A 133 12.61 11.32 -9.10
CA LYS A 133 13.54 10.82 -10.12
C LYS A 133 12.81 10.17 -11.30
N GLU A 134 11.73 9.44 -11.02
CA GLU A 134 10.92 8.82 -12.07
C GLU A 134 10.18 9.88 -12.89
N PHE A 135 9.56 10.85 -12.21
CA PHE A 135 8.89 11.98 -12.82
C PHE A 135 9.83 12.79 -13.73
N ALA A 136 11.00 13.17 -13.23
CA ALA A 136 11.98 13.96 -13.99
C ALA A 136 12.57 13.20 -15.20
N LYS A 137 12.65 11.88 -15.14
CA LYS A 137 13.14 11.06 -16.26
C LYS A 137 12.07 10.77 -17.30
N ARG A 138 10.79 10.88 -16.95
CA ARG A 138 9.69 10.60 -17.88
C ARG A 138 9.52 11.78 -18.82
N GLY A 139 9.63 11.52 -20.12
CA GLY A 139 9.37 12.54 -21.14
C GLY A 139 7.88 12.73 -21.34
N GLY A 140 7.38 13.95 -21.15
CA GLY A 140 5.96 14.29 -21.29
C GLY A 140 5.03 13.52 -20.34
N ASP A 141 3.74 13.51 -20.66
CA ASP A 141 2.73 12.69 -19.97
C ASP A 141 2.15 11.62 -20.92
N PRO A 142 2.87 10.49 -21.12
CA PRO A 142 2.49 9.49 -22.11
C PRO A 142 1.36 8.56 -21.64
N ASN A 143 0.84 8.73 -20.41
CA ASN A 143 -0.18 7.83 -19.86
C ASN A 143 -1.43 8.60 -19.45
N THR A 144 -2.60 8.13 -19.88
CA THR A 144 -3.87 8.56 -19.28
C THR A 144 -4.01 7.97 -17.88
N GLY A 145 -4.40 8.79 -16.90
CA GLY A 145 -4.59 8.37 -15.51
C GLY A 145 -5.55 7.17 -15.37
N GLY A 146 -5.23 6.23 -14.47
CA GLY A 146 -6.03 5.02 -14.25
C GLY A 146 -5.76 3.86 -15.21
N ALA A 147 -4.87 4.02 -16.19
CA ALA A 147 -4.49 2.94 -17.09
C ALA A 147 -3.92 1.71 -16.35
N THR A 148 -4.36 0.51 -16.74
CA THR A 148 -3.87 -0.75 -16.17
C THR A 148 -2.43 -1.03 -16.60
N ARG A 149 -1.73 -1.94 -15.90
CA ARG A 149 -0.30 -2.26 -16.14
C ARG A 149 0.05 -2.62 -17.60
N ARG A 150 -0.93 -3.04 -18.41
CA ARG A 150 -0.73 -3.26 -19.86
C ARG A 150 -0.74 -1.91 -20.56
N GLY A 151 0.44 -1.46 -20.99
CA GLY A 151 0.58 -0.24 -21.79
C GLY A 151 1.25 0.94 -21.08
N LEU A 152 1.49 0.89 -19.76
CA LEU A 152 2.13 2.01 -19.04
C LEU A 152 3.52 2.36 -19.60
N ILE A 153 3.65 3.54 -20.18
CA ILE A 153 4.90 4.12 -20.66
C ILE A 153 5.64 4.74 -19.47
N THR A 154 6.59 3.98 -18.91
CA THR A 154 7.50 4.47 -17.86
C THR A 154 8.75 5.08 -18.48
N ALA A 155 9.53 5.84 -17.71
CA ALA A 155 10.84 6.33 -18.17
C ALA A 155 11.75 5.18 -18.67
N TYR A 156 11.74 4.01 -18.00
CA TYR A 156 12.48 2.83 -18.46
C TYR A 156 11.98 2.33 -19.83
N ARG A 157 10.66 2.34 -20.07
CA ARG A 157 10.12 1.94 -21.37
C ARG A 157 10.45 2.96 -22.45
N GLN A 158 10.43 4.25 -22.15
CA GLN A 158 10.86 5.29 -23.09
C GLN A 158 12.33 5.13 -23.48
N ASP A 159 13.20 4.86 -22.50
CA ASP A 159 14.62 4.56 -22.75
C ASP A 159 14.80 3.30 -23.62
N ALA A 160 14.03 2.24 -23.35
CA ALA A 160 14.01 1.04 -24.19
C ALA A 160 13.49 1.34 -25.61
N LEU A 161 12.45 2.18 -25.76
CA LEU A 161 11.93 2.60 -27.06
C LEU A 161 12.95 3.43 -27.83
N ARG A 162 13.71 4.33 -27.18
CA ARG A 162 14.83 5.06 -27.82
C ARG A 162 15.89 4.11 -28.37
N CYS A 163 16.30 3.13 -27.57
CA CYS A 163 17.26 2.09 -28.02
C CYS A 163 16.69 1.28 -29.19
N LEU A 164 15.42 0.90 -29.11
CA LEU A 164 14.71 0.13 -30.15
C LEU A 164 14.60 0.92 -31.46
N GLY A 165 14.27 2.21 -31.39
CA GLY A 165 14.20 3.12 -32.53
C GLY A 165 15.56 3.32 -33.19
N TYR A 166 16.62 3.46 -32.40
CA TYR A 166 17.98 3.59 -32.93
C TYR A 166 18.44 2.33 -33.69
N LEU A 167 18.25 1.15 -33.10
CA LEU A 167 18.60 -0.13 -33.74
C LEU A 167 17.75 -0.41 -34.98
N ARG A 168 16.47 0.00 -34.99
CA ARG A 168 15.63 -0.08 -36.20
C ARG A 168 16.27 0.66 -37.37
N ALA A 169 16.85 1.83 -37.13
CA ALA A 169 17.42 2.69 -38.16
C ALA A 169 18.84 2.26 -38.60
N HIS A 170 19.64 1.70 -37.69
CA HIS A 170 21.08 1.44 -37.92
C HIS A 170 21.45 -0.04 -37.95
N GLY A 171 20.52 -0.94 -37.63
CA GLY A 171 20.76 -2.38 -37.49
C GLY A 171 21.64 -2.74 -36.29
N ALA A 172 22.21 -3.94 -36.33
CA ALA A 172 23.05 -4.51 -35.27
C ALA A 172 24.19 -3.56 -34.85
N THR A 173 24.10 -2.99 -33.64
CA THR A 173 25.01 -1.92 -33.20
C THR A 173 25.59 -2.19 -31.82
N LYS A 174 26.82 -1.71 -31.58
CA LYS A 174 27.50 -1.80 -30.28
C LYS A 174 26.75 -0.98 -29.23
N ALA A 175 26.52 -1.56 -28.05
CA ALA A 175 25.73 -0.93 -26.98
C ALA A 175 26.25 0.44 -26.53
N SER A 176 27.57 0.66 -26.58
CA SER A 176 28.17 1.97 -26.27
C SER A 176 27.80 3.04 -27.31
N ILE A 177 27.67 2.66 -28.57
CA ILE A 177 27.25 3.57 -29.65
C ILE A 177 25.77 3.91 -29.47
N VAL A 178 24.92 2.92 -29.19
CA VAL A 178 23.49 3.14 -28.91
C VAL A 178 23.31 4.08 -27.71
N ALA A 179 24.06 3.87 -26.63
CA ALA A 179 24.02 4.74 -25.45
C ALA A 179 24.37 6.20 -25.78
N GLY A 180 25.46 6.41 -26.52
CA GLY A 180 25.88 7.76 -26.92
C GLY A 180 24.89 8.45 -27.85
N ALA A 181 24.36 7.73 -28.84
CA ALA A 181 23.46 8.31 -29.83
C ALA A 181 22.04 8.59 -29.31
N THR A 182 21.58 7.81 -28.33
CA THR A 182 20.22 7.98 -27.75
C THR A 182 20.21 8.84 -26.48
N GLY A 183 21.38 9.17 -25.93
CA GLY A 183 21.51 9.78 -24.60
C GLY A 183 21.13 8.85 -23.45
N VAL A 184 20.83 7.58 -23.71
CA VAL A 184 20.44 6.59 -22.70
C VAL A 184 21.69 5.93 -22.13
N GLU A 185 22.25 6.49 -21.05
CA GLU A 185 23.45 5.95 -20.37
C GLU A 185 23.33 4.46 -19.99
N THR A 186 22.10 4.03 -19.68
CA THR A 186 21.80 2.65 -19.26
C THR A 186 21.48 1.71 -20.41
N ALA A 187 21.62 2.12 -21.68
CA ALA A 187 21.21 1.37 -22.86
C ALA A 187 21.77 -0.06 -22.87
N ARG A 188 23.05 -0.22 -22.50
CA ARG A 188 23.68 -1.53 -22.38
C ARG A 188 22.93 -2.47 -21.44
N ARG A 189 22.55 -1.99 -20.26
CA ARG A 189 21.81 -2.78 -19.28
C ARG A 189 20.40 -3.07 -19.77
N ILE A 190 19.72 -2.08 -20.35
CA ILE A 190 18.37 -2.24 -20.89
C ILE A 190 18.33 -3.35 -21.94
N MET A 191 19.25 -3.32 -22.90
CA MET A 191 19.33 -4.33 -23.96
C MET A 191 19.83 -5.69 -23.47
N ALA A 192 20.62 -5.73 -22.40
CA ALA A 192 21.10 -6.99 -21.81
C ALA A 192 20.04 -7.68 -20.93
N ASP A 193 19.33 -6.93 -20.09
CA ASP A 193 18.28 -7.46 -19.20
C ASP A 193 17.03 -7.85 -19.99
N ASP A 194 16.79 -7.14 -21.11
CA ASP A 194 15.71 -7.36 -22.07
C ASP A 194 14.36 -7.74 -21.45
N HIS A 195 13.90 -6.94 -20.48
CA HIS A 195 12.64 -7.17 -19.78
C HIS A 195 11.40 -7.29 -20.69
N TYR A 196 11.51 -6.83 -21.94
CA TYR A 196 10.42 -6.83 -22.91
C TYR A 196 10.56 -7.88 -24.01
N GLY A 197 11.73 -8.51 -24.17
CA GLY A 197 11.98 -9.44 -25.27
C GLY A 197 12.26 -8.75 -26.61
N TRP A 198 12.70 -7.48 -26.60
CA TRP A 198 12.86 -6.64 -27.80
C TRP A 198 14.24 -6.71 -28.43
N PHE A 199 15.24 -7.14 -27.67
CA PHE A 199 16.65 -7.06 -28.06
C PHE A 199 17.29 -8.44 -28.08
N GLU A 200 18.24 -8.66 -28.98
CA GLU A 200 19.07 -9.85 -28.98
C GLU A 200 20.54 -9.50 -29.14
N ARG A 201 21.40 -10.24 -28.44
CA ARG A 201 22.85 -10.05 -28.53
C ARG A 201 23.41 -10.91 -29.65
N VAL A 202 23.74 -10.28 -30.77
CA VAL A 202 24.29 -10.98 -31.96
C VAL A 202 25.79 -11.21 -31.87
N LYS A 203 26.54 -10.34 -31.18
CA LYS A 203 27.97 -10.48 -30.88
C LYS A 203 28.30 -9.85 -29.53
N THR A 204 29.54 -9.97 -29.06
CA THR A 204 29.94 -9.37 -27.79
C THR A 204 29.74 -7.86 -27.78
N GLY A 205 28.75 -7.41 -26.98
CA GLY A 205 28.37 -6.00 -26.86
C GLY A 205 27.63 -5.42 -28.06
N ILE A 206 27.24 -6.23 -29.05
CA ILE A 206 26.48 -5.80 -30.24
C ILE A 206 25.08 -6.41 -30.17
N TYR A 207 24.07 -5.56 -30.32
CA TYR A 207 22.66 -5.90 -30.17
C TYR A 207 21.88 -5.57 -31.43
N ASP A 208 20.88 -6.39 -31.74
CA ASP A 208 19.90 -6.17 -32.80
C ASP A 208 18.47 -6.36 -32.24
N ILE A 209 17.45 -6.14 -33.07
CA ILE A 209 16.04 -6.22 -32.71
C ILE A 209 15.45 -7.60 -33.00
N THR A 210 14.75 -8.17 -32.02
CA THR A 210 14.04 -9.44 -32.20
C THR A 210 12.78 -9.25 -33.07
N PRO A 211 12.14 -10.33 -33.56
CA PRO A 211 10.82 -10.25 -34.19
C PRO A 211 9.74 -9.59 -33.29
N LYS A 212 9.86 -9.78 -31.97
CA LYS A 212 8.99 -9.13 -30.99
C LYS A 212 9.30 -7.63 -30.87
N GLY A 213 10.58 -7.24 -30.93
CA GLY A 213 11.00 -5.84 -31.04
C GLY A 213 10.43 -5.16 -32.29
N LYS A 214 10.51 -5.82 -33.45
CA LYS A 214 9.88 -5.35 -34.71
C LYS A 214 8.37 -5.13 -34.57
N SER A 215 7.69 -6.00 -33.82
CA SER A 215 6.26 -5.87 -33.56
C SER A 215 5.96 -4.73 -32.57
N ALA A 216 6.80 -4.55 -31.55
CA ALA A 216 6.67 -3.47 -30.59
C ALA A 216 6.83 -2.08 -31.24
N ILE A 217 7.71 -1.94 -32.24
CA ILE A 217 7.84 -0.71 -33.03
C ILE A 217 6.49 -0.28 -33.62
N ARG A 218 5.72 -1.22 -34.20
CA ARG A 218 4.40 -0.92 -34.76
C ARG A 218 3.40 -0.51 -33.68
N VAL A 219 3.44 -1.18 -32.53
CA VAL A 219 2.53 -0.91 -31.40
C VAL A 219 2.79 0.46 -30.77
N TYR A 220 4.06 0.87 -30.69
CA TYR A 220 4.48 2.11 -30.04
C TYR A 220 4.95 3.19 -31.03
N GLN A 221 4.50 3.13 -32.29
CA GLN A 221 4.94 4.08 -33.32
C GLN A 221 4.68 5.53 -32.92
N SER A 222 3.49 5.82 -32.40
CA SER A 222 3.13 7.17 -31.91
C SER A 222 3.99 7.66 -30.75
N GLU A 223 4.49 6.76 -29.90
CA GLU A 223 5.40 7.13 -28.80
C GLU A 223 6.84 7.30 -29.31
N LEU A 224 7.27 6.49 -30.29
CA LEU A 224 8.57 6.66 -30.94
C LEU A 224 8.65 8.01 -31.66
N ASP A 225 7.58 8.43 -32.34
CA ASP A 225 7.52 9.72 -33.03
C ASP A 225 7.67 10.89 -32.05
N LYS A 226 7.03 10.82 -30.88
CA LYS A 226 7.16 11.82 -29.81
C LYS A 226 8.54 11.85 -29.16
N LEU A 227 9.25 10.73 -29.14
CA LEU A 227 10.58 10.62 -28.55
C LEU A 227 11.70 11.06 -29.51
N ALA A 228 11.41 11.15 -30.81
CA ALA A 228 12.32 11.60 -31.85
C ALA A 228 12.25 13.11 -32.11
N ALA A 229 11.18 13.77 -31.64
CA ALA A 229 10.99 15.22 -31.65
C ALA A 229 11.70 15.89 -30.46
#